data_AF-A0AA42HF72-F1
#
_entry.id   AF-A0AA42HF72-F1
#
_cell.length_a   1.000
_cell.length_b   1.000
_cell.length_c   1.000
_cell.angle_alpha   90.00
_cell.angle_beta   90.00
_cell.angle_gamma   90.00
#
_symmetry.space_group_name_H-M   'P 1'
#
loop_
_entity.id
_entity.type
_entity.pdbx_description
1 polymer ?
#
loop_
_entity_poly.entity_id
_entity_poly.type
_entity_poly.pdbx_seq_one_letter_code
_entity_poly.pdbx_strand_id
1 'polypeptide(L)'
;MQLRFDGRSAIFALLWFAVLVWLATAGAHLGWLRGFGGDVLAVIWLYCLLRAALDAPAHWLAVAALACGLLIEFGQFLAAAFHWQIGNRALRIVLGATPDWLDVLAYCIGFALILVARQARMALRPAGS
;
A
#
# COMPACT_ATOMS: atom_id res chain seq x y z
N MET A 1 4.45 3.73 -21.27
CA MET A 1 3.39 3.88 -20.25
C MET A 1 2.71 5.21 -20.51
N GLN A 2 1.41 5.23 -20.82
CA GLN A 2 0.67 6.48 -20.99
C GLN A 2 -0.02 6.82 -19.65
N LEU A 3 0.07 8.08 -19.23
CA LEU A 3 -0.69 8.58 -18.09
C LEU A 3 -2.17 8.69 -18.49
N ARG A 4 -3.02 7.89 -17.85
CA ARG A 4 -4.48 8.03 -17.95
C ARG A 4 -5.01 8.33 -16.56
N PHE A 5 -5.70 9.46 -16.43
CA PHE A 5 -6.41 9.82 -15.21
C PHE A 5 -7.80 9.18 -15.20
N ASP A 6 -7.98 8.12 -14.41
CA ASP A 6 -9.30 7.54 -14.15
C ASP A 6 -9.87 8.14 -12.86
N GLY A 7 -10.83 9.08 -13.02
CA GLY A 7 -11.44 9.79 -11.90
C GLY A 7 -12.12 8.88 -10.87
N ARG A 8 -12.65 7.71 -11.28
CA ARG A 8 -13.26 6.76 -10.34
C ARG A 8 -12.19 6.13 -9.44
N SER A 9 -11.07 5.72 -10.03
CA SER A 9 -9.94 5.17 -9.26
C SER A 9 -9.30 6.24 -8.36
N ALA A 10 -9.25 7.49 -8.81
CA ALA A 10 -8.77 8.62 -8.00
C ALA A 10 -9.66 8.88 -6.78
N ILE A 11 -10.99 8.79 -6.91
CA ILE A 11 -11.91 8.90 -5.76
C ILE A 11 -11.66 7.76 -4.77
N PHE A 12 -11.51 6.52 -5.24
CA PHE A 12 -11.17 5.41 -4.36
C PHE A 12 -9.83 5.60 -3.64
N ALA A 13 -8.81 6.10 -4.35
CA ALA A 13 -7.53 6.43 -3.73
C ALA A 13 -7.70 7.53 -2.66
N LEU A 14 -8.49 8.56 -2.91
CA LEU A 14 -8.75 9.63 -1.94
C LEU A 14 -9.53 9.11 -0.71
N LEU A 15 -10.50 8.23 -0.92
CA LEU A 15 -11.25 7.60 0.18
C LEU A 15 -10.33 6.76 1.07
N TRP A 16 -9.52 5.89 0.47
CA TRP A 16 -8.55 5.10 1.23
C TRP A 16 -7.51 5.97 1.93
N PHE A 17 -7.09 7.08 1.31
CA PHE A 17 -6.22 8.06 1.94
C PHE A 17 -6.88 8.70 3.17
N ALA A 18 -8.15 9.09 3.08
CA ALA A 18 -8.88 9.64 4.21
C ALA A 18 -9.00 8.62 5.36
N VAL A 19 -9.22 7.34 5.05
CA VAL A 19 -9.24 6.27 6.05
C VAL A 19 -7.86 6.08 6.67
N LEU A 20 -6.77 6.12 5.89
CA LEU A 20 -5.40 6.07 6.40
C LEU A 20 -5.10 7.23 7.34
N VAL A 21 -5.48 8.46 6.97
CA VAL A 21 -5.31 9.66 7.81
C VAL A 21 -6.12 9.55 9.09
N TRP A 22 -7.35 9.03 9.02
CA TRP A 22 -8.18 8.80 10.21
C TRP A 22 -7.57 7.71 11.10
N LEU A 23 -7.07 6.61 10.53
CA LEU A 23 -6.39 5.55 11.27
C LEU A 23 -5.11 6.08 11.95
N ALA A 24 -4.38 6.97 11.27
CA ALA A 24 -3.16 7.59 11.79
C ALA A 24 -3.42 8.61 12.90
N THR A 25 -4.51 9.39 12.82
CA THR A 25 -4.83 10.47 13.76
C THR A 25 -5.72 10.03 14.93
N ALA A 26 -6.78 9.27 14.64
CA ALA A 26 -7.73 8.79 15.63
C ALA A 26 -7.37 7.39 16.15
N GLY A 27 -6.75 6.52 15.34
CA GLY A 27 -6.46 5.13 15.69
C GLY A 27 -5.31 4.91 16.66
N ALA A 28 -4.89 5.92 17.44
CA ALA A 28 -3.81 5.78 18.43
C ALA A 28 -4.09 4.67 19.47
N HIS A 29 -5.37 4.41 19.76
CA HIS A 29 -5.82 3.35 20.68
C HIS A 29 -5.86 1.95 20.04
N LEU A 30 -5.72 1.85 18.72
CA LEU A 30 -5.79 0.58 17.98
C LEU A 30 -4.42 -0.13 17.87
N GLY A 31 -3.34 0.48 18.38
CA GLY A 31 -2.02 -0.14 18.56
C GLY A 31 -1.52 -0.93 17.35
N TRP A 32 -1.68 -2.26 17.41
CA TRP A 32 -1.30 -3.20 16.36
C TRP A 32 -2.13 -3.06 15.07
N LEU A 33 -3.44 -2.86 15.20
CA LEU A 33 -4.34 -2.69 14.04
C LEU A 33 -4.05 -1.39 13.29
N ARG A 34 -3.47 -0.38 13.96
CA ARG A 34 -3.02 0.86 13.33
C ARG A 34 -1.81 0.65 12.42
N GLY A 35 -0.80 -0.10 12.88
CA GLY A 35 0.38 -0.44 12.08
C GLY A 35 0.00 -1.42 10.97
N PHE A 36 -0.30 -2.65 11.36
CA PHE A 36 -0.58 -3.75 10.45
C PHE A 36 -1.76 -3.46 9.49
N GLY A 37 -2.89 -2.99 10.04
CA GLY A 37 -4.06 -2.66 9.22
C GLY A 37 -3.82 -1.44 8.34
N GLY A 38 -3.02 -0.47 8.82
CA GLY A 38 -2.56 0.67 8.04
C GLY A 38 -1.72 0.25 6.84
N ASP A 39 -0.80 -0.70 7.02
CA ASP A 39 0.07 -1.19 5.96
C ASP A 39 -0.67 -2.00 4.89
N VAL A 40 -1.64 -2.84 5.29
CA VAL A 40 -2.55 -3.50 4.35
C VAL A 40 -3.30 -2.45 3.53
N LEU A 41 -3.85 -1.41 4.18
CA LEU A 41 -4.56 -0.33 3.50
C LEU A 41 -3.62 0.49 2.61
N ALA A 42 -2.38 0.73 3.02
CA ALA A 42 -1.40 1.50 2.27
C ALA A 42 -1.06 0.83 0.94
N VAL A 43 -0.93 -0.50 0.91
CA VAL A 43 -0.73 -1.26 -0.34
C VAL A 43 -1.94 -1.17 -1.26
N ILE A 44 -3.16 -1.28 -0.71
CA ILE A 44 -4.41 -1.13 -1.47
C ILE A 44 -4.54 0.29 -2.02
N TRP A 45 -4.23 1.29 -1.21
CA TRP A 45 -4.23 2.71 -1.57
C TRP A 45 -3.23 2.98 -2.69
N LEU A 46 -1.99 2.50 -2.56
CA LEU A 46 -0.93 2.68 -3.55
C LEU A 46 -1.32 2.02 -4.87
N TYR A 47 -1.92 0.82 -4.84
CA TYR A 47 -2.48 0.20 -6.03
C TYR A 47 -3.58 1.06 -6.67
N CYS A 48 -4.51 1.61 -5.89
CA CYS A 48 -5.56 2.50 -6.38
C CYS A 48 -4.98 3.79 -6.99
N LEU A 49 -3.96 4.38 -6.37
CA LEU A 49 -3.27 5.56 -6.85
C LEU A 49 -2.55 5.29 -8.17
N LEU A 50 -1.76 4.21 -8.23
CA LEU A 50 -1.07 3.80 -9.45
C LEU A 50 -2.07 3.50 -10.56
N ARG A 51 -3.19 2.84 -10.26
CA ARG A 51 -4.26 2.57 -11.23
C ARG A 51 -5.00 3.82 -11.69
N ALA A 52 -5.07 4.84 -10.84
CA ALA A 52 -5.67 6.13 -11.19
C ALA A 52 -4.76 6.96 -12.11
N ALA A 53 -3.44 6.79 -12.03
CA ALA A 53 -2.46 7.56 -12.80
C ALA A 53 -1.89 6.82 -14.03
N LEU A 54 -1.79 5.49 -13.97
CA LEU A 54 -1.12 4.67 -14.98
C LEU A 54 -2.11 3.74 -15.67
N ASP A 55 -2.07 3.73 -17.00
CA ASP A 55 -2.76 2.71 -17.79
C ASP A 55 -1.87 1.45 -17.87
N ALA A 56 -1.86 0.68 -16.79
CA ALA A 56 -1.09 -0.55 -16.70
C ALA A 56 -1.97 -1.73 -16.28
N PRO A 57 -1.61 -2.95 -16.71
CA PRO A 57 -2.27 -4.17 -16.25
C PRO A 57 -2.27 -4.26 -14.72
N ALA A 58 -3.43 -4.56 -14.14
CA ALA A 58 -3.64 -4.58 -12.69
C ALA A 58 -2.66 -5.48 -11.92
N HIS A 59 -2.15 -6.56 -12.53
CA HIS A 59 -1.15 -7.40 -11.88
C HIS A 59 0.20 -6.69 -11.73
N TRP A 60 0.64 -5.93 -12.73
CA TRP A 60 1.86 -5.12 -12.62
C TRP A 60 1.72 -4.03 -11.56
N LEU A 61 0.55 -3.41 -11.47
CA LEU A 61 0.28 -2.39 -10.44
C LEU A 61 0.28 -2.99 -9.02
N ALA A 62 -0.30 -4.17 -8.85
CA ALA A 62 -0.30 -4.88 -7.57
C ALA A 62 1.11 -5.31 -7.17
N VAL A 63 1.91 -5.83 -8.11
CA VAL A 63 3.32 -6.17 -7.89
C VAL A 63 4.13 -4.93 -7.57
N ALA A 64 3.91 -3.80 -8.25
CA ALA A 64 4.58 -2.55 -7.96
C ALA A 64 4.27 -2.06 -6.54
N ALA A 65 3.01 -2.14 -6.09
CA ALA A 65 2.63 -1.76 -4.74
C ALA A 65 3.31 -2.66 -3.67
N LEU A 66 3.33 -3.99 -3.89
CA LEU A 66 4.03 -4.93 -3.02
C LEU A 66 5.54 -4.66 -2.98
N ALA A 67 6.14 -4.45 -4.16
CA ALA A 67 7.57 -4.16 -4.29
C ALA A 67 7.95 -2.85 -3.60
N CYS A 68 7.10 -1.83 -3.65
CA CYS A 68 7.32 -0.59 -2.90
C CYS A 68 7.40 -0.85 -1.38
N GLY A 69 6.47 -1.62 -0.81
CA GLY A 69 6.53 -1.97 0.61
C GLY A 69 7.80 -2.76 0.97
N LEU A 70 8.13 -3.78 0.17
CA LEU A 70 9.36 -4.56 0.34
C LEU A 70 10.63 -3.72 0.23
N LEU A 71 10.67 -2.74 -0.68
CA LEU A 71 11.81 -1.83 -0.83
C LEU A 71 11.98 -0.90 0.36
N ILE A 72 10.87 -0.45 0.96
CA ILE A 72 10.91 0.35 2.19
C ILE A 72 11.50 -0.48 3.33
N GLU A 73 10.98 -1.69 3.56
CA GLU A 73 11.49 -2.63 4.57
C GLU A 73 12.95 -3.01 4.32
N PHE A 74 13.32 -3.28 3.07
CA PHE A 74 14.70 -3.57 2.69
C PHE A 74 15.62 -2.36 2.95
N GLY A 75 15.14 -1.14 2.68
CA GLY A 75 15.84 0.09 3.01
C GLY A 75 16.06 0.28 4.50
N GLN A 76 15.06 -0.04 5.33
CA GLN A 76 15.20 -0.05 6.78
C GLN A 76 16.19 -1.12 7.26
N PHE A 77 16.13 -2.32 6.68
CA PHE A 77 17.06 -3.40 6.99
C PHE A 77 18.51 -3.02 6.65
N LEU A 78 18.74 -2.40 5.49
CA LEU A 78 20.05 -1.89 5.10
C LEU A 78 20.52 -0.78 6.04
N ALA A 79 19.64 0.16 6.38
CA ALA A 79 19.98 1.23 7.32
C ALA A 79 20.36 0.69 8.71
N ALA A 80 19.64 -0.34 9.18
CA ALA A 80 19.96 -1.03 10.43
C ALA A 80 21.30 -1.79 10.34
N ALA A 81 21.53 -2.53 9.26
CA ALA A 81 22.74 -3.33 9.04
C ALA A 81 24.02 -2.48 8.91
N PHE A 82 23.92 -1.29 8.29
CA PHE A 82 25.04 -0.36 8.13
C PHE A 82 25.15 0.67 9.26
N HIS A 83 24.35 0.55 10.33
CA HIS A 83 24.24 1.55 11.42
C HIS A 83 23.98 2.99 10.91
N TRP A 84 23.36 3.10 9.73
CA TRP A 84 23.08 4.39 9.09
C TRP A 84 21.89 5.02 9.80
N GLN A 85 22.17 5.90 10.76
CA GLN A 85 21.14 6.65 11.44
C GLN A 85 20.56 7.70 10.49
N ILE A 86 19.31 7.51 10.07
CA ILE A 86 18.55 8.52 9.31
C ILE A 86 18.49 9.79 10.17
N GLY A 87 19.31 10.80 9.83
CA GLY A 87 19.44 12.03 10.63
C GLY A 87 18.13 12.82 10.75
N ASN A 88 17.20 12.61 9.81
CA ASN A 88 15.89 13.26 9.82
C ASN A 88 14.88 12.45 10.64
N ARG A 89 14.53 12.97 11.83
CA ARG A 89 13.55 12.37 12.76
C ARG A 89 12.17 12.17 12.11
N ALA A 90 11.76 13.06 11.20
CA ALA A 90 10.49 12.90 10.48
C ALA A 90 10.50 11.69 9.54
N LEU A 91 11.58 11.47 8.78
CA LEU A 91 11.72 10.27 7.94
C LEU A 91 11.72 9.00 8.79
N ARG A 92 12.38 9.01 9.96
CA ARG A 92 12.44 7.85 10.86
C ARG A 92 11.07 7.47 11.44
N ILE A 93 10.20 8.46 11.64
CA ILE A 93 8.83 8.24 12.12
C ILE A 93 7.93 7.74 10.98
N VAL A 94 8.12 8.27 9.77
CA VAL A 94 7.27 7.94 8.61
C VAL A 94 7.66 6.61 7.96
N LEU A 95 8.95 6.33 7.80
CA LEU A 95 9.46 5.12 7.16
C LEU A 95 9.65 3.96 8.12
N GLY A 96 9.52 4.15 9.43
CA GLY A 96 9.92 3.14 10.41
C GLY A 96 11.44 3.12 10.66
N ALA A 97 11.82 2.52 11.78
CA ALA A 97 13.22 2.42 12.22
C ALA A 97 13.73 0.98 12.27
N THR A 98 12.83 0.00 12.19
CA THR A 98 13.12 -1.41 12.39
C THR A 98 12.27 -2.21 11.42
N PRO A 99 12.88 -3.05 10.58
CA PRO A 99 12.11 -3.89 9.68
C PRO A 99 11.23 -4.86 10.49
N ASP A 100 9.97 -4.99 10.08
CA ASP A 100 8.99 -5.89 10.71
C ASP A 100 8.45 -6.91 9.71
N TRP A 101 8.56 -8.19 10.09
CA TRP A 101 8.00 -9.29 9.30
C TRP A 101 6.47 -9.24 9.25
N LEU A 102 5.82 -8.61 10.23
CA LEU A 102 4.39 -8.36 10.21
C LEU A 102 4.00 -7.39 9.09
N ASP A 103 4.85 -6.41 8.78
CA ASP A 103 4.58 -5.43 7.72
C ASP A 103 4.73 -6.11 6.35
N VAL A 104 5.73 -7.00 6.20
CA VAL A 104 5.85 -7.87 5.02
C VAL A 104 4.59 -8.75 4.84
N LEU A 105 4.07 -9.31 5.93
CA LEU A 105 2.83 -10.10 5.90
C LEU A 105 1.63 -9.22 5.52
N ALA A 106 1.54 -8.00 6.06
CA ALA A 106 0.51 -7.02 5.72
C ALA A 106 0.54 -6.69 4.22
N TYR A 107 1.72 -6.52 3.63
CA TYR A 107 1.86 -6.26 2.21
C TYR A 107 1.40 -7.44 1.36
N CYS A 108 1.74 -8.67 1.76
CA CYS A 108 1.25 -9.88 1.12
C CYS A 108 -0.28 -9.99 1.19
N ILE A 109 -0.89 -9.64 2.33
CA ILE A 109 -2.35 -9.62 2.49
C ILE A 109 -2.98 -8.55 1.60
N GLY A 110 -2.43 -7.33 1.58
CA GLY A 110 -2.88 -6.26 0.68
C GLY A 110 -2.83 -6.68 -0.79
N PHE A 111 -1.75 -7.32 -1.21
CA PHE A 111 -1.61 -7.89 -2.55
C PHE A 111 -2.66 -8.98 -2.83
N ALA A 112 -2.86 -9.93 -1.92
CA ALA A 112 -3.86 -10.98 -2.06
C ALA A 112 -5.28 -10.39 -2.18
N LEU A 113 -5.62 -9.39 -1.36
CA LEU A 113 -6.91 -8.69 -1.41
C LEU A 113 -7.12 -8.01 -2.76
N ILE A 114 -6.09 -7.38 -3.34
CA ILE A 114 -6.17 -6.78 -4.68
C ILE A 114 -6.47 -7.84 -5.73
N LEU A 115 -5.80 -9.01 -5.67
CA LEU A 115 -6.04 -10.12 -6.60
C LEU A 115 -7.46 -10.68 -6.46
N VAL A 116 -7.92 -10.93 -5.23
CA VAL A 116 -9.28 -11.43 -4.97
C VAL A 116 -10.33 -10.42 -5.43
N ALA A 117 -10.18 -9.13 -5.11
CA ALA A 117 -11.09 -8.08 -5.55
C ALA A 117 -11.13 -7.96 -7.08
N ARG A 118 -9.99 -8.17 -7.76
CA ARG A 118 -9.92 -8.23 -9.22
C ARG A 118 -10.65 -9.45 -9.75
N GLN A 119 -10.44 -10.63 -9.16
CA GLN A 119 -11.08 -11.86 -9.60
C GLN A 119 -12.59 -11.82 -9.38
N ALA A 120 -13.05 -11.29 -8.26
CA ALA A 120 -14.47 -11.04 -8.00
C ALA A 120 -15.08 -10.08 -9.03
N ARG A 121 -14.37 -8.99 -9.39
CA ARG A 121 -14.82 -8.09 -10.48
C ARG A 121 -14.89 -8.77 -11.85
N MET A 122 -13.99 -9.70 -12.14
CA MET A 122 -14.02 -10.45 -13.39
C MET A 122 -15.14 -11.50 -13.38
N ALA A 123 -15.40 -12.14 -12.24
CA ALA A 123 -16.49 -13.10 -12.07
C ALA A 123 -17.88 -12.43 -12.07
N LEU A 124 -17.98 -11.21 -11.55
CA LEU A 124 -19.21 -10.40 -11.55
C LEU A 124 -19.45 -9.66 -12.87
N ARG A 125 -18.50 -9.67 -13.82
CA ARG A 125 -18.77 -9.26 -15.20
C ARG A 125 -19.50 -10.44 -15.86
N PRO A 126 -20.82 -10.34 -16.10
CA PRO A 126 -21.52 -11.40 -16.80
C PRO A 126 -20.85 -11.60 -18.16
N ALA A 127 -20.61 -12.85 -18.54
CA ALA A 127 -20.25 -13.20 -19.90
C ALA A 127 -21.45 -12.81 -20.80
N GLY A 128 -21.41 -11.62 -21.40
CA GLY A 128 -22.52 -11.14 -22.21
C GLY A 128 -22.42 -9.65 -22.55
N SER A 129 -21.52 -9.33 -23.47
CA SER A 129 -21.74 -8.31 -24.49
C SER A 129 -21.63 -8.99 -25.84
#